data_AF-A0A6B2GCU5-F1
#
_entry.id   AF-A0A6B2GCU5-F1
#
_cell.length_a   1.000
_cell.length_b   1.000
_cell.length_c   1.000
_cell.angle_alpha   90.00
_cell.angle_beta   90.00
_cell.angle_gamma   90.00
#
_symmetry.space_group_name_H-M   'P 1'
#
loop_
_entity.id
_entity.type
_entity.pdbx_description
1 polymer ?
#
loop_
_entity_poly.entity_id
_entity_poly.type
_entity_poly.pdbx_seq_one_letter_code
_entity_poly.pdbx_strand_id
1 'polypeptide(L)'
;SGNSNKNFSNEDNFINTNSNLASQQENLFLSFINVPLGQVGSSIMWPIPESYHLDASITTLPPRRSIPSVYFNIKNQTDYSIGLLNYDSYLVDNKAFCDFLLNVSTSDARFECYSTELNRKNSPPSRSFGFLSTNHDQCAVYFNILVYDYHILSNLLDELVKVLKLQATNDW
;
A
#
# COMPACT_ATOMS: atom_id res chain seq x y z
N SER A 1 38.68 -15.50 -24.07
CA SER A 1 37.71 -14.76 -24.89
C SER A 1 36.33 -14.97 -24.30
N GLY A 2 35.90 -14.02 -23.46
CA GLY A 2 34.60 -14.07 -22.79
C GLY A 2 33.48 -13.65 -23.73
N ASN A 3 32.32 -14.28 -23.58
CA ASN A 3 31.05 -13.76 -24.07
C ASN A 3 30.01 -13.98 -22.96
N SER A 4 29.89 -12.98 -22.10
CA SER A 4 28.84 -12.85 -21.11
C SER A 4 27.67 -12.09 -21.72
N ASN A 5 26.73 -12.81 -22.34
CA ASN A 5 25.42 -12.26 -22.65
C ASN A 5 24.59 -12.21 -21.36
N LYS A 6 24.67 -11.06 -20.66
CA LYS A 6 23.68 -10.66 -19.67
C LYS A 6 22.39 -10.34 -20.41
N ASN A 7 21.45 -11.29 -20.41
CA ASN A 7 20.06 -10.99 -20.75
C ASN A 7 19.46 -10.22 -19.58
N PHE A 8 19.51 -8.89 -19.66
CA PHE A 8 18.59 -8.01 -18.95
C PHE A 8 17.22 -8.16 -19.61
N SER A 9 16.40 -9.08 -19.09
CA SER A 9 15.01 -9.20 -19.50
C SER A 9 14.15 -8.26 -18.65
N ASN A 10 13.86 -7.09 -19.23
CA ASN A 10 12.60 -6.34 -19.16
C ASN A 10 11.81 -6.38 -17.83
N GLU A 11 12.04 -5.39 -16.95
CA GLU A 11 11.12 -5.01 -15.87
C GLU A 11 10.16 -3.86 -16.30
N ASP A 12 9.76 -3.83 -17.57
CA ASP A 12 8.71 -2.93 -18.07
C ASP A 12 7.38 -3.68 -18.23
N ASN A 13 6.87 -4.27 -17.14
CA ASN A 13 5.46 -4.66 -17.09
C ASN A 13 4.64 -3.45 -16.66
N PHE A 14 4.60 -2.44 -17.55
CA PHE A 14 3.55 -1.44 -17.55
C PHE A 14 2.20 -2.18 -17.69
N ILE A 15 1.21 -1.71 -16.96
CA ILE A 15 -0.18 -2.20 -16.93
C ILE A 15 -0.60 -2.63 -18.35
N ASN A 16 -0.56 -3.93 -18.63
CA ASN A 16 -1.02 -4.48 -19.89
C ASN A 16 -2.55 -4.58 -19.75
N THR A 17 -3.25 -3.53 -20.19
CA THR A 17 -4.70 -3.41 -20.18
C THR A 17 -5.32 -4.38 -21.19
N ASN A 18 -5.30 -5.66 -20.85
CA ASN A 18 -6.25 -6.62 -21.41
C ASN A 18 -7.41 -6.72 -20.40
N SER A 19 -8.58 -6.23 -20.79
CA SER A 19 -9.83 -6.27 -20.01
C SER A 19 -10.24 -7.66 -19.51
N ASN A 20 -9.62 -8.72 -20.04
CA ASN A 20 -9.79 -10.10 -19.60
C ASN A 20 -8.83 -10.57 -18.49
N LEU A 21 -7.87 -9.74 -18.05
CA LEU A 21 -6.90 -10.11 -17.01
C LEU A 21 -7.34 -9.71 -15.59
N ALA A 22 -8.22 -8.71 -15.46
CA ALA A 22 -8.79 -8.27 -14.18
C ALA A 22 -9.68 -9.33 -13.51
N SER A 23 -10.17 -10.33 -14.26
CA SER A 23 -10.94 -11.45 -13.71
C SER A 23 -10.06 -12.53 -13.06
N GLN A 24 -8.75 -12.55 -13.35
CA GLN A 24 -7.81 -13.57 -12.84
C GLN A 24 -6.64 -13.03 -12.00
N GLN A 25 -6.29 -11.74 -12.07
CA GLN A 25 -5.26 -11.15 -11.21
C GLN A 25 -5.88 -10.59 -9.93
N GLU A 26 -5.69 -11.31 -8.81
CA GLU A 26 -6.05 -10.85 -7.47
C GLU A 26 -5.09 -9.80 -6.90
N ASN A 27 -3.94 -9.60 -7.56
CA ASN A 27 -2.88 -8.69 -7.11
C ASN A 27 -2.53 -7.72 -8.24
N LEU A 28 -2.90 -6.46 -8.08
CA LEU A 28 -2.35 -5.37 -8.86
C LEU A 28 -1.21 -4.74 -8.08
N PHE A 29 -0.16 -4.33 -8.78
CA PHE A 29 0.97 -3.66 -8.16
C PHE A 29 1.16 -2.25 -8.73
N LEU A 30 1.51 -1.36 -7.82
CA LEU A 30 1.82 0.03 -8.09
C LEU A 30 3.31 0.24 -7.91
N SER A 31 3.99 0.73 -8.93
CA SER A 31 5.35 1.26 -8.84
C SER A 31 5.25 2.76 -8.98
N PHE A 32 5.00 3.45 -7.88
CA PHE A 32 5.11 4.90 -7.83
C PHE A 32 6.05 5.27 -6.71
N ILE A 33 6.79 6.34 -6.92
CA ILE A 33 6.80 7.51 -6.06
C ILE A 33 7.74 8.52 -6.72
N ASN A 34 7.18 9.60 -7.25
CA ASN A 34 7.88 10.88 -7.30
C ASN A 34 7.38 11.63 -6.05
N VAL A 35 8.12 11.58 -4.94
CA VAL A 35 7.78 12.44 -3.78
C VAL A 35 8.07 13.86 -4.25
N PRO A 36 7.10 14.79 -4.27
CA PRO A 36 7.44 16.19 -4.43
C PRO A 36 8.34 16.59 -3.26
N LEU A 37 9.64 16.72 -3.54
CA LEU A 37 10.65 17.27 -2.64
C LEU A 37 10.32 18.75 -2.42
N GLY A 38 9.40 19.05 -1.50
CA GLY A 38 8.94 20.43 -1.34
C GLY A 38 8.11 20.76 -0.10
N GLN A 39 7.53 19.80 0.61
CA GLN A 39 6.86 20.06 1.88
C GLN A 39 7.68 19.55 3.07
N VAL A 40 8.90 20.07 3.20
CA VAL A 40 9.62 20.01 4.47
C VAL A 40 8.97 21.06 5.37
N GLY A 41 8.08 20.66 6.27
CA GLY A 41 7.52 21.63 7.23
C GLY A 41 6.39 21.21 8.17
N SER A 42 5.68 20.11 7.93
CA SER A 42 4.72 19.64 8.94
C SER A 42 4.36 18.17 8.80
N SER A 43 4.46 17.49 9.95
CA SER A 43 3.60 16.38 10.37
C SER A 43 3.86 15.00 9.76
N ILE A 44 4.63 14.19 10.51
CA ILE A 44 4.55 12.71 10.59
C ILE A 44 4.50 11.99 9.23
N MET A 45 5.69 11.70 8.66
CA MET A 45 5.79 10.86 7.46
C MET A 45 5.89 9.37 7.85
N TRP A 46 4.89 8.56 7.50
CA TRP A 46 4.96 7.11 7.72
C TRP A 46 5.82 6.42 6.66
N PRO A 47 6.84 5.62 7.04
CA PRO A 47 7.70 4.96 6.07
C PRO A 47 6.98 3.76 5.43
N ILE A 48 7.14 3.59 4.12
CA ILE A 48 6.63 2.42 3.39
C ILE A 48 7.34 1.15 3.88
N PRO A 49 6.59 0.06 4.13
CA PRO A 49 7.15 -1.24 4.48
C PRO A 49 8.12 -1.80 3.46
N GLU A 50 9.17 -2.45 3.96
CA GLU A 50 10.04 -3.30 3.18
C GLU A 50 9.25 -4.45 2.55
N SER A 51 9.63 -4.84 1.34
CA SER A 51 9.00 -5.95 0.61
C SER A 51 9.38 -7.33 1.16
N TYR A 52 9.98 -7.39 2.35
CA TYR A 52 10.42 -8.61 2.99
C TYR A 52 10.20 -8.53 4.50
N HIS A 53 9.88 -9.68 5.10
CA HIS A 53 9.83 -9.81 6.54
C HIS A 53 11.22 -10.11 7.09
N LEU A 54 11.62 -9.40 8.14
CA LEU A 54 12.80 -9.75 8.92
C LEU A 54 12.44 -10.98 9.78
N ASP A 55 12.66 -12.18 9.25
CA ASP A 55 12.67 -13.38 10.08
C ASP A 55 14.04 -13.50 10.77
N ALA A 56 14.04 -13.94 12.03
CA ALA A 56 15.26 -14.17 12.80
C ALA A 56 16.17 -15.23 12.17
N SER A 57 15.66 -16.02 11.23
CA SER A 57 16.41 -17.00 10.43
C SER A 57 17.18 -16.40 9.25
N ILE A 58 16.96 -15.12 8.90
CA ILE A 58 17.61 -14.47 7.74
C ILE A 58 19.08 -14.18 8.04
N THR A 59 19.96 -14.82 7.27
CA THR A 59 21.42 -14.63 7.36
C THR A 59 21.95 -13.53 6.44
N THR A 60 21.20 -13.13 5.40
CA THR A 60 21.54 -12.05 4.48
C THR A 60 20.30 -11.26 4.06
N LEU A 61 20.40 -9.93 4.05
CA LEU A 61 19.29 -9.08 3.65
C LEU A 61 19.01 -9.24 2.14
N PRO A 62 17.74 -9.41 1.73
CA PRO A 62 17.39 -9.42 0.32
C PRO A 62 17.66 -8.04 -0.31
N PRO A 63 17.94 -8.00 -1.63
CA PRO A 63 18.17 -6.75 -2.34
C PRO A 63 16.94 -5.84 -2.27
N ARG A 64 17.16 -4.55 -2.01
CA ARG A 64 16.10 -3.54 -1.99
C ARG A 64 15.84 -3.04 -3.40
N ARG A 65 14.57 -2.83 -3.74
CA ARG A 65 14.18 -2.07 -4.93
C ARG A 65 14.27 -0.58 -4.64
N SER A 66 14.72 0.20 -5.62
CA SER A 66 14.75 1.66 -5.53
C SER A 66 13.35 2.27 -5.53
N ILE A 67 12.35 1.55 -6.06
CA ILE A 67 10.95 1.93 -6.04
C ILE A 67 10.17 0.83 -5.32
N PRO A 68 9.47 1.14 -4.21
CA PRO A 68 8.71 0.15 -3.48
C PRO A 68 7.53 -0.34 -4.33
N SER A 69 7.26 -1.64 -4.28
CA SER A 69 6.10 -2.25 -4.93
C SER A 69 4.94 -2.29 -3.93
N VAL A 70 3.82 -1.68 -4.27
CA VAL A 70 2.61 -1.69 -3.43
C VAL A 70 1.56 -2.57 -4.08
N TYR A 71 1.09 -3.58 -3.35
CA TYR A 71 0.09 -4.56 -3.79
C TYR A 71 -1.27 -4.21 -3.22
N PHE A 72 -2.33 -4.40 -4.00
CA PHE A 72 -3.70 -4.22 -3.54
C PHE A 72 -4.66 -5.16 -4.30
N ASN A 73 -5.87 -5.35 -3.75
CA ASN A 73 -6.90 -6.19 -4.35
C ASN A 73 -8.19 -5.39 -4.58
N ILE A 74 -8.66 -5.34 -5.84
CA ILE A 74 -9.87 -4.59 -6.22
C ILE A 74 -11.14 -5.20 -5.65
N LYS A 75 -11.18 -6.52 -5.43
CA LYS A 75 -12.35 -7.21 -4.90
C LYS A 75 -12.51 -7.03 -3.40
N ASN A 76 -11.44 -6.64 -2.71
CA ASN A 76 -11.43 -6.44 -1.26
C ASN A 76 -11.54 -4.94 -0.93
N GLN A 77 -12.65 -4.33 -1.35
CA GLN A 77 -12.97 -2.96 -0.95
C GLN A 77 -13.34 -2.94 0.53
N THR A 78 -12.83 -1.96 1.26
CA THR A 78 -13.09 -1.87 2.70
C THR A 78 -13.74 -0.54 3.08
N ASP A 79 -14.79 -0.63 3.90
CA ASP A 79 -15.54 0.53 4.40
C ASP A 79 -15.01 1.02 5.76
N TYR A 80 -13.84 0.54 6.21
CA TYR A 80 -13.31 0.83 7.54
C TYR A 80 -13.05 2.32 7.74
N SER A 81 -13.59 2.88 8.84
CA SER A 81 -13.23 4.21 9.30
C SER A 81 -11.81 4.19 9.87
N ILE A 82 -10.94 5.06 9.37
CA ILE A 82 -9.53 5.16 9.81
C ILE A 82 -9.37 5.75 11.23
N GLY A 83 -10.48 6.12 11.87
CA GLY A 83 -10.49 6.62 13.24
C GLY A 83 -9.75 7.95 13.39
N LEU A 84 -9.02 8.09 14.50
CA LEU A 84 -8.22 9.28 14.86
C LEU A 84 -6.81 9.28 14.26
N LEU A 85 -6.47 8.31 13.41
CA LEU A 85 -5.12 8.19 12.88
C LEU A 85 -4.88 9.22 11.77
N ASN A 86 -3.77 9.95 11.92
CA ASN A 86 -3.25 10.79 10.85
C ASN A 86 -2.60 9.91 9.78
N TYR A 87 -2.76 10.31 8.52
CA TYR A 87 -2.21 9.64 7.35
C TYR A 87 -1.59 10.66 6.40
N ASP A 88 -0.58 10.21 5.66
CA ASP A 88 -0.01 10.97 4.56
C ASP A 88 -0.79 10.65 3.30
N SER A 89 -1.21 11.67 2.55
CA SER A 89 -1.96 11.49 1.30
C SER A 89 -1.10 11.91 0.11
N TYR A 90 -0.85 10.97 -0.80
CA TYR A 90 -0.07 11.17 -2.01
C TYR A 90 -0.96 11.05 -3.24
N LEU A 91 -0.84 11.99 -4.17
CA LEU A 91 -1.50 11.87 -5.47
C LEU A 91 -0.78 10.83 -6.33
N VAL A 92 -1.56 9.97 -6.99
CA VAL A 92 -1.03 8.99 -7.94
C VAL A 92 -0.90 9.60 -9.33
N ASP A 93 0.33 9.67 -9.86
CA ASP A 93 0.64 10.35 -11.13
C ASP A 93 0.29 9.53 -12.39
N ASN A 94 0.02 8.23 -12.29
CA ASN A 94 -0.28 7.40 -13.47
C ASN A 94 -1.73 7.50 -13.89
N LYS A 95 -1.96 8.27 -14.94
CA LYS A 95 -3.29 8.49 -15.50
C LYS A 95 -4.02 7.21 -15.91
N ALA A 96 -3.35 6.27 -16.59
CA ALA A 96 -4.01 5.04 -17.05
C ALA A 96 -4.49 4.17 -15.88
N PHE A 97 -3.70 4.13 -14.80
CA PHE A 97 -4.09 3.50 -13.56
C PHE A 97 -5.27 4.20 -12.89
N CYS A 98 -5.21 5.53 -12.78
CA CYS A 98 -6.26 6.33 -12.18
C CYS A 98 -7.59 6.17 -12.92
N ASP A 99 -7.57 6.27 -14.25
CA ASP A 99 -8.74 6.07 -15.10
C ASP A 99 -9.33 4.66 -14.92
N PHE A 100 -8.48 3.63 -14.85
CA PHE A 100 -8.94 2.26 -14.60
C PHE A 100 -9.60 2.12 -13.23
N LEU A 101 -8.96 2.60 -12.17
CA LEU A 101 -9.48 2.47 -10.81
C LEU A 101 -10.81 3.23 -10.65
N LEU A 102 -10.89 4.45 -11.17
CA LEU A 102 -12.12 5.27 -11.19
C LEU A 102 -13.28 4.59 -11.92
N ASN A 103 -13.01 3.80 -12.96
CA ASN A 103 -14.06 3.10 -13.70
C ASN A 103 -14.61 1.86 -12.97
N VAL A 104 -13.82 1.27 -12.06
CA VAL A 104 -14.20 0.04 -11.34
C VAL A 104 -14.59 0.30 -9.87
N SER A 105 -14.31 1.50 -9.36
CA SER A 105 -14.60 1.91 -7.98
C SER A 105 -15.90 2.70 -7.85
N THR A 106 -16.51 2.64 -6.68
CA THR A 106 -17.48 3.65 -6.23
C THR A 106 -16.74 4.84 -5.59
N SER A 107 -17.44 5.96 -5.37
CA SER A 107 -16.83 7.19 -4.86
C SER A 107 -16.23 7.09 -3.45
N ASP A 108 -16.64 6.10 -2.66
CA ASP A 108 -16.16 5.89 -1.30
C ASP A 108 -15.29 4.62 -1.17
N ALA A 109 -14.96 3.97 -2.28
CA ALA A 109 -14.20 2.73 -2.26
C ALA A 109 -12.77 2.97 -1.73
N ARG A 110 -12.34 2.11 -0.81
CA ARG A 110 -10.96 2.06 -0.32
C ARG A 110 -10.36 0.70 -0.63
N PHE A 111 -9.13 0.70 -1.13
CA PHE A 111 -8.40 -0.51 -1.46
C PHE A 111 -7.17 -0.65 -0.57
N GLU A 112 -7.16 -1.65 0.30
CA GLU A 112 -6.05 -1.89 1.20
C GLU A 112 -4.75 -2.21 0.45
N CYS A 113 -3.66 -1.65 0.96
CA CYS A 113 -2.35 -1.71 0.35
C CYS A 113 -1.36 -2.49 1.22
N TYR A 114 -0.58 -3.35 0.58
CA TYR A 114 0.32 -4.32 1.19
C TYR A 114 1.69 -4.25 0.51
N SER A 115 2.78 -4.43 1.27
CA SER A 115 4.14 -4.35 0.69
C SER A 115 4.61 -5.69 0.09
N THR A 116 3.92 -6.76 0.44
CA THR A 116 4.16 -8.10 -0.10
C THR A 116 2.90 -8.63 -0.77
N GLU A 117 3.09 -9.46 -1.80
CA GLU A 117 1.99 -10.15 -2.47
C GLU A 117 1.08 -10.85 -1.46
N LEU A 118 -0.25 -10.69 -1.61
CA LEU A 118 -1.23 -11.19 -0.64
C LEU A 118 -1.25 -12.71 -0.46
N ASN A 119 -0.55 -13.48 -1.32
CA ASN A 119 -0.66 -14.95 -1.38
C ASN A 119 0.70 -15.65 -1.58
N ARG A 120 1.78 -15.14 -0.97
CA ARG A 120 3.06 -15.86 -1.03
C ARG A 120 2.95 -17.16 -0.22
N LYS A 121 3.09 -18.30 -0.90
CA LYS A 121 3.14 -19.61 -0.24
C LYS A 121 4.27 -19.58 0.81
N ASN A 122 3.93 -19.88 2.06
CA ASN A 122 4.84 -19.95 3.21
C ASN A 122 5.29 -18.61 3.83
N SER A 123 4.67 -17.46 3.52
CA SER A 123 4.92 -16.21 4.27
C SER A 123 3.79 -15.93 5.28
N PRO A 124 4.07 -15.17 6.36
CA PRO A 124 3.00 -14.59 7.17
C PRO A 124 2.05 -13.74 6.30
N PRO A 125 0.79 -13.56 6.70
CA PRO A 125 -0.16 -12.73 5.97
C PRO A 125 0.39 -11.30 5.85
N SER A 126 0.32 -10.74 4.65
CA SER A 126 0.70 -9.35 4.40
C SER A 126 -0.14 -8.42 5.28
N ARG A 127 0.52 -7.52 6.01
CA ARG A 127 -0.17 -6.50 6.82
C ARG A 127 -0.42 -5.26 5.99
N SER A 128 -1.63 -4.72 6.11
CA SER A 128 -1.99 -3.47 5.45
C SER A 128 -1.25 -2.31 6.10
N PHE A 129 -0.81 -1.34 5.30
CA PHE A 129 -0.10 -0.14 5.78
C PHE A 129 -0.69 1.15 5.19
N GLY A 130 -1.82 1.04 4.52
CA GLY A 130 -2.45 2.17 3.85
C GLY A 130 -3.56 1.70 2.91
N PHE A 131 -4.14 2.65 2.19
CA PHE A 131 -5.18 2.37 1.23
C PHE A 131 -5.16 3.36 0.06
N LEU A 132 -5.65 2.92 -1.09
CA LEU A 132 -5.99 3.79 -2.21
C LEU A 132 -7.43 4.27 -2.03
N SER A 133 -7.65 5.57 -2.19
CA SER A 133 -8.98 6.17 -2.29
C SER A 133 -9.13 6.86 -3.63
N THR A 134 -10.30 6.72 -4.22
CA THR A 134 -10.65 7.43 -5.46
C THR A 134 -11.40 8.72 -5.12
N ASN A 135 -11.13 9.77 -5.89
CA ASN A 135 -11.92 11.00 -5.86
C ASN A 135 -12.45 11.23 -7.27
N HIS A 136 -13.75 10.97 -7.46
CA HIS A 136 -14.39 11.09 -8.77
C HIS A 136 -14.56 12.55 -9.20
N ASP A 137 -14.73 13.49 -8.27
CA ASP A 137 -14.85 14.92 -8.57
C ASP A 137 -13.54 15.49 -9.11
N GLN A 138 -12.42 15.03 -8.55
CA GLN A 138 -11.07 15.46 -8.96
C GLN A 138 -10.45 14.55 -10.03
N CYS A 139 -11.17 13.51 -10.47
CA CYS A 139 -10.65 12.45 -11.36
C CYS A 139 -9.25 11.97 -10.93
N ALA A 140 -9.07 11.77 -9.63
CA ALA A 140 -7.77 11.52 -9.00
C ALA A 140 -7.81 10.28 -8.12
N VAL A 141 -6.66 9.63 -7.98
CA VAL A 141 -6.46 8.56 -7.01
C VAL A 141 -5.42 9.01 -6.00
N TYR A 142 -5.73 8.81 -4.73
CA TYR A 142 -4.87 9.13 -3.61
C TYR A 142 -4.39 7.86 -2.95
N PHE A 143 -3.10 7.80 -2.68
CA PHE A 143 -2.48 6.79 -1.85
C PHE A 143 -2.29 7.33 -0.45
N ASN A 144 -3.05 6.79 0.50
CA ASN A 144 -3.03 7.21 1.89
C ASN A 144 -2.19 6.22 2.71
N ILE A 145 -1.09 6.69 3.27
CA ILE A 145 -0.15 5.88 4.04
C ILE A 145 -0.44 6.03 5.53
N LEU A 146 -0.53 4.90 6.21
CA LEU A 146 -0.74 4.81 7.65
C LEU A 146 0.39 4.01 8.32
N VAL A 147 0.30 3.94 9.65
CA VAL A 147 1.07 2.99 10.45
C VAL A 147 0.83 1.56 9.94
N TYR A 148 1.86 0.73 10.07
CA TYR A 148 1.77 -0.70 9.83
C TYR A 148 0.67 -1.31 10.69
N ASP A 149 -0.17 -2.14 10.07
CA ASP A 149 -1.27 -2.82 10.77
C ASP A 149 -2.24 -1.85 11.47
N TYR A 150 -2.55 -0.74 10.79
CA TYR A 150 -3.35 0.35 11.35
C TYR A 150 -4.72 -0.08 11.87
N HIS A 151 -5.29 -1.20 11.40
CA HIS A 151 -6.56 -1.73 11.91
C HIS A 151 -6.48 -2.08 13.40
N ILE A 152 -5.39 -2.75 13.82
CA ILE A 152 -5.19 -3.10 15.23
C ILE A 152 -5.03 -1.82 16.04
N LEU A 153 -4.17 -0.92 15.57
CA LEU A 153 -3.91 0.34 16.27
C LEU A 153 -5.17 1.21 16.38
N SER A 154 -5.96 1.31 15.32
CA SER A 154 -7.22 2.05 15.30
C SER A 154 -8.21 1.51 16.32
N ASN A 155 -8.34 0.18 16.43
CA ASN A 155 -9.21 -0.45 17.43
C ASN A 155 -8.73 -0.17 18.86
N LEU A 156 -7.42 -0.24 19.11
CA LEU A 156 -6.83 0.07 20.42
C LEU A 156 -7.02 1.54 20.80
N LEU A 157 -6.85 2.46 19.84
CA LEU A 157 -7.10 3.89 20.03
C LEU A 157 -8.57 4.17 20.33
N ASP A 158 -9.48 3.52 19.61
CA ASP A 158 -10.91 3.61 19.85
C ASP A 158 -11.27 3.13 21.26
N GLU A 159 -10.69 2.03 21.72
CA GLU A 159 -10.86 1.53 23.10
C GLU A 159 -10.30 2.51 24.13
N LEU A 160 -9.08 3.01 23.93
CA LEU A 160 -8.43 3.98 24.81
C LEU A 160 -9.28 5.26 24.97
N VAL A 161 -9.85 5.74 23.87
CA VAL A 161 -10.65 6.97 23.85
C VAL A 161 -12.04 6.73 24.42
N LYS A 162 -12.75 5.69 23.95
CA LYS A 162 -14.16 5.47 24.26
C LYS A 162 -14.37 4.82 25.63
N VAL A 163 -13.52 3.85 25.99
CA VAL A 163 -13.65 3.07 27.23
C VAL A 163 -12.81 3.69 28.33
N LEU A 164 -11.52 3.90 28.07
CA LEU A 164 -10.56 4.34 29.08
C LEU A 164 -10.50 5.87 29.22
N LYS A 165 -11.19 6.64 28.37
CA LYS A 165 -11.22 8.12 28.38
C LYS A 165 -9.81 8.72 28.45
N LEU A 166 -8.89 8.18 27.66
CA LEU A 166 -7.47 8.57 27.59
C LEU A 166 -6.65 8.24 28.86
N GLN A 167 -7.13 7.33 29.72
CA GLN A 167 -6.37 6.83 30.86
C GLN A 167 -5.97 5.37 30.67
N ALA A 168 -4.82 5.15 30.02
CA ALA A 168 -4.25 3.82 29.86
C ALA A 168 -4.00 3.14 31.22
N THR A 169 -4.47 1.90 31.36
CA THR A 169 -4.21 1.04 32.52
C THR A 169 -2.90 0.26 32.32
N ASN A 170 -2.32 -0.30 33.38
CA ASN A 170 -1.08 -1.09 33.26
C ASN A 170 -1.22 -2.36 32.40
N ASP A 171 -2.45 -2.86 32.21
CA ASP A 171 -2.75 -4.03 31.40
C ASP A 171 -2.95 -3.68 29.91
N TRP A 172 -3.03 -2.39 29.56
CA TRP A 172 -3.15 -1.87 28.20
C TRP A 172 -1.78 -1.47 27.65
#